data_AF-L7JTS7-F1
#
_entry.id   AF-L7JTS7-F1
#
_cell.length_a   1.000
_cell.length_b   1.000
_cell.length_c   1.000
_cell.angle_alpha   90.00
_cell.angle_beta   90.00
_cell.angle_gamma   90.00
#
_symmetry.space_group_name_H-M   'P 1'
#
loop_
_entity.id
_entity.type
_entity.pdbx_description
1 polymer ?
#
loop_
_entity_poly.entity_id
_entity_poly.type
_entity_poly.pdbx_seq_one_letter_code
_entity_poly.pdbx_strand_id
1 'polypeptide(L)'
;VNSAIEISSIGNSVNNHSKIVIDNFIFAEQVKLADNYERVELDYVFTRGDGEIVLNKSCKELLLRNCSIVVNAQDVENLESLEINFSIIEEYKHRLIGLKSVNHIYFTNVCRNVDSIVTILINIREVKHVRFETTHLFKTYIWSLRYCEVFWEHISAEYYGRSMNLDQIRLTAKNNPSRKFVDTLTNLLTNIILRRVLNEGGMSTVTKLEVMSTVIDENNCKMLKKLQNLNILRICSEHITCNFLRNLPTNLKLLDITDFIENDGLRSTKYTMKPSIIVQPHKNLEILVVEIQLLHNLSAISLLFPHLKVLKVRYSPLIDINPAVRRNKMRVRELLIESSDYQINMCKITNTKPEIIHFLRNLQFYVDFSLLECLALVSQSQSMILNPVTLQKQVFNQDI
;
A
#
# COMPACT_ATOMS: atom_id res chain seq x y z
N VAL A 1 -33.77 -6.47 -2.76
CA VAL A 1 -32.72 -5.43 -2.68
C VAL A 1 -33.38 -4.12 -3.06
N ASN A 2 -33.33 -3.11 -2.21
CA ASN A 2 -34.01 -1.84 -2.45
C ASN A 2 -33.07 -0.93 -3.25
N SER A 3 -33.54 -0.46 -4.41
CA SER A 3 -32.84 0.58 -5.16
C SER A 3 -33.01 1.92 -4.46
N ALA A 4 -31.92 2.66 -4.27
CA ALA A 4 -31.94 3.95 -3.56
C ALA A 4 -31.04 4.99 -4.24
N ILE A 5 -31.53 6.23 -4.33
CA ILE A 5 -30.73 7.40 -4.68
C ILE A 5 -30.81 8.35 -3.50
N GLU A 6 -29.67 8.66 -2.90
CA GLU A 6 -29.57 9.55 -1.75
C GLU A 6 -28.72 10.75 -2.11
N ILE A 7 -29.20 11.94 -1.75
CA ILE A 7 -28.48 13.20 -1.92
C ILE A 7 -28.32 13.84 -0.55
N SER A 8 -27.09 14.24 -0.23
CA SER A 8 -26.75 14.85 1.05
C SER A 8 -25.78 16.01 0.87
N SER A 9 -25.83 17.00 1.75
CA SER A 9 -24.89 18.13 1.76
C SER A 9 -23.50 17.68 2.21
N ILE A 10 -22.44 18.21 1.60
CA ILE A 10 -21.06 18.02 2.06
C ILE A 10 -20.71 19.15 3.01
N GLY A 11 -20.46 18.84 4.29
CA GLY A 11 -20.25 19.84 5.35
C GLY A 11 -19.10 20.83 5.11
N ASN A 12 -18.13 20.47 4.27
CA ASN A 12 -16.96 21.29 3.93
C ASN A 12 -16.98 21.83 2.49
N SER A 13 -18.11 21.76 1.77
CA SER A 13 -18.16 22.24 0.39
C SER A 13 -18.20 23.77 0.35
N VAL A 14 -17.25 24.38 -0.35
CA VAL A 14 -17.16 25.84 -0.54
C VAL A 14 -18.36 26.39 -1.33
N ASN A 15 -18.96 25.58 -2.20
CA ASN A 15 -19.99 25.98 -3.14
C ASN A 15 -21.38 25.36 -2.82
N ASN A 16 -21.57 24.85 -1.60
CA ASN A 16 -22.76 24.08 -1.22
C ASN A 16 -23.04 22.87 -2.15
N HIS A 17 -21.99 22.27 -2.71
CA HIS A 17 -22.14 21.05 -3.49
C HIS A 17 -22.54 19.87 -2.60
N SER A 18 -23.22 18.91 -3.23
CA SER A 18 -23.77 17.73 -2.60
C SER A 18 -22.97 16.48 -2.93
N LYS A 19 -23.20 15.45 -2.12
CA LYS A 19 -22.84 14.06 -2.39
C LYS A 19 -24.07 13.36 -2.94
N ILE A 20 -23.91 12.55 -3.99
CA ILE A 20 -24.92 11.62 -4.48
C ILE A 20 -24.45 10.18 -4.28
N VAL A 21 -25.35 9.34 -3.77
CA VAL A 21 -25.16 7.88 -3.65
C VAL A 21 -26.24 7.22 -4.51
N ILE A 22 -25.82 6.32 -5.39
CA ILE A 22 -26.72 5.52 -6.22
C ILE A 22 -26.44 4.05 -5.91
N ASP A 23 -27.47 3.34 -5.46
CA ASP A 23 -27.35 1.95 -5.03
C ASP A 23 -28.37 1.03 -5.72
N ASN A 24 -27.89 -0.11 -6.21
CA ASN A 24 -28.70 -1.17 -6.84
C ASN A 24 -29.51 -0.69 -8.06
N PHE A 25 -28.84 -0.02 -9.01
CA PHE A 25 -29.44 0.45 -10.26
C PHE A 25 -28.83 -0.22 -11.50
N ILE A 26 -29.66 -0.38 -12.53
CA ILE A 26 -29.23 -0.77 -13.87
C ILE A 26 -29.64 0.34 -14.84
N PHE A 27 -28.66 1.00 -15.45
CA PHE A 27 -28.87 2.03 -16.46
C PHE A 27 -28.75 1.43 -17.85
N ALA A 28 -29.84 1.51 -18.63
CA ALA A 28 -29.86 1.12 -20.04
C ALA A 28 -29.57 2.29 -20.99
N GLU A 29 -29.62 3.52 -20.47
CA GLU A 29 -29.46 4.76 -21.22
C GLU A 29 -28.41 5.65 -20.54
N GLN A 30 -27.98 6.70 -21.24
CA GLN A 30 -27.10 7.71 -20.69
C GLN A 30 -27.80 8.49 -19.55
N VAL A 31 -27.14 8.58 -18.40
CA VAL A 31 -27.58 9.41 -17.27
C VAL A 31 -26.56 10.50 -17.01
N LYS A 32 -26.97 11.75 -17.19
CA LYS A 32 -26.13 12.92 -16.89
C LYS A 32 -26.43 13.45 -15.49
N LEU A 33 -25.40 13.47 -14.65
CA LEU A 33 -25.51 14.04 -13.31
C LEU A 33 -25.57 15.57 -13.38
N ALA A 34 -26.38 16.17 -12.50
CA ALA A 34 -26.46 17.62 -12.36
C ALA A 34 -25.14 18.23 -11.85
N ASP A 35 -24.89 19.49 -12.20
CA ASP A 35 -23.65 20.21 -11.92
C ASP A 35 -23.60 20.79 -10.49
N ASN A 36 -23.85 19.92 -9.52
CA ASN A 36 -23.84 20.25 -8.10
C ASN A 36 -23.33 19.08 -7.24
N TYR A 37 -22.82 18.00 -7.84
CA TYR A 37 -22.29 16.86 -7.11
C TYR A 37 -20.77 16.83 -7.13
N GLU A 38 -20.16 17.13 -5.99
CA GLU A 38 -18.71 17.10 -5.78
C GLU A 38 -18.22 15.67 -5.49
N ARG A 39 -19.10 14.82 -4.95
CA ARG A 39 -18.82 13.40 -4.67
C ARG A 39 -19.92 12.51 -5.23
N VAL A 40 -19.50 11.48 -5.97
CA VAL A 40 -20.38 10.48 -6.57
C VAL A 40 -19.99 9.10 -6.06
N GLU A 41 -20.92 8.41 -5.41
CA GLU A 41 -20.74 7.03 -4.97
C GLU A 41 -21.72 6.12 -5.69
N LEU A 42 -21.20 5.07 -6.30
CA LEU A 42 -21.96 4.06 -7.02
C LEU A 42 -21.73 2.72 -6.33
N ASP A 43 -22.80 2.08 -5.85
CA ASP A 43 -22.77 0.74 -5.25
C ASP A 43 -23.74 -0.19 -5.98
N TYR A 44 -23.28 -1.37 -6.38
CA TYR A 44 -24.07 -2.32 -7.17
C TYR A 44 -24.79 -1.68 -8.38
N VAL A 45 -24.10 -0.76 -9.07
CA VAL A 45 -24.61 -0.09 -10.27
C VAL A 45 -24.09 -0.79 -11.53
N PHE A 46 -24.95 -0.92 -12.52
CA PHE A 46 -24.64 -1.59 -13.79
C PHE A 46 -25.07 -0.74 -14.98
N THR A 47 -24.33 -0.81 -16.07
CA THR A 47 -24.75 -0.29 -17.37
C THR A 47 -25.03 -1.41 -18.37
N ARG A 48 -26.08 -1.30 -19.18
CA ARG A 48 -26.41 -2.23 -20.27
C ARG A 48 -26.46 -1.49 -21.61
N GLY A 49 -26.05 -2.18 -22.69
CA GLY A 49 -26.02 -1.59 -24.03
C GLY A 49 -25.12 -0.35 -24.08
N ASP A 50 -25.68 0.77 -24.51
CA ASP A 50 -25.00 2.07 -24.59
C ASP A 50 -25.17 2.92 -23.31
N GLY A 51 -25.69 2.32 -22.22
CA GLY A 51 -25.83 3.00 -20.94
C GLY A 51 -24.49 3.52 -20.42
N GLU A 52 -24.47 4.77 -19.97
CA GLU A 52 -23.30 5.39 -19.35
C GLU A 52 -23.73 6.42 -18.30
N ILE A 53 -22.86 6.67 -17.32
CA ILE A 53 -23.06 7.73 -16.33
C ILE A 53 -22.11 8.87 -16.66
N VAL A 54 -22.64 10.04 -16.99
CA VAL A 54 -21.87 11.25 -17.29
C VAL A 54 -21.69 12.06 -16.01
N LEU A 55 -20.45 12.18 -15.56
CA LEU A 55 -20.09 13.00 -14.41
C LEU A 55 -20.20 14.48 -14.76
N ASN A 56 -20.54 15.30 -13.76
CA ASN A 56 -20.53 16.75 -13.91
C ASN A 56 -19.13 17.32 -13.68
N LYS A 57 -18.86 18.54 -14.18
CA LYS A 57 -17.56 19.21 -14.07
C LYS A 57 -17.11 19.50 -12.64
N SER A 58 -18.05 19.56 -11.69
CA SER A 58 -17.78 19.83 -10.28
C SER A 58 -17.40 18.57 -9.50
N CYS A 59 -17.46 17.38 -10.11
CA CYS A 59 -17.12 16.11 -9.48
C CYS A 59 -15.61 16.03 -9.19
N LYS A 60 -15.27 15.80 -7.92
CA LYS A 60 -13.89 15.65 -7.43
C LYS A 60 -13.61 14.27 -6.89
N GLU A 61 -14.62 13.57 -6.36
CA GLU A 61 -14.49 12.23 -5.79
C GLU A 61 -15.44 11.26 -6.49
N LEU A 62 -14.88 10.17 -7.02
CA LEU A 62 -15.64 9.04 -7.57
C LEU A 62 -15.31 7.76 -6.80
N LEU A 63 -16.33 7.12 -6.26
CA LEU A 63 -16.24 5.84 -5.56
C LEU A 63 -17.10 4.79 -6.25
N LEU A 64 -16.48 3.71 -6.70
CA LEU A 64 -17.12 2.60 -7.39
C LEU A 64 -17.03 1.35 -6.53
N ARG A 65 -18.18 0.79 -6.14
CA ARG A 65 -18.27 -0.44 -5.34
C ARG A 65 -19.16 -1.43 -6.06
N ASN A 66 -18.61 -2.61 -6.31
CA ASN A 66 -19.36 -3.69 -6.94
C ASN A 66 -20.08 -3.30 -8.25
N CYS A 67 -19.46 -2.46 -9.08
CA CYS A 67 -20.10 -1.82 -10.23
C CYS A 67 -19.55 -2.32 -11.56
N SER A 68 -20.40 -2.74 -12.50
CA SER A 68 -19.98 -2.92 -13.91
C SER A 68 -20.55 -1.81 -14.77
N ILE A 69 -19.80 -0.72 -14.90
CA ILE A 69 -20.30 0.54 -15.46
C ILE A 69 -19.36 1.17 -16.48
N VAL A 70 -19.95 1.95 -17.38
CA VAL A 70 -19.27 2.96 -18.19
C VAL A 70 -19.48 4.33 -17.54
N VAL A 71 -18.38 4.99 -17.18
CA VAL A 71 -18.39 6.35 -16.63
C VAL A 71 -17.74 7.30 -17.61
N ASN A 72 -18.48 8.33 -18.02
CA ASN A 72 -17.98 9.41 -18.86
C ASN A 72 -17.59 10.61 -17.99
N ALA A 73 -16.29 10.86 -17.90
CA ALA A 73 -15.68 11.92 -17.12
C ALA A 73 -15.01 12.97 -18.02
N GLN A 74 -15.45 13.11 -19.28
CA GLN A 74 -14.87 14.06 -20.24
C GLN A 74 -14.95 15.52 -19.78
N ASP A 75 -16.01 15.86 -19.05
CA ASP A 75 -16.23 17.20 -18.49
C ASP A 75 -15.50 17.43 -17.15
N VAL A 76 -14.87 16.40 -16.59
CA VAL A 76 -14.09 16.49 -15.33
C VAL A 76 -12.64 16.82 -15.68
N GLU A 77 -12.20 18.02 -15.31
CA GLU A 77 -10.83 18.48 -15.60
C GLU A 77 -9.79 17.71 -14.80
N ASN A 78 -9.99 17.63 -13.48
CA ASN A 78 -9.12 16.92 -12.56
C ASN A 78 -9.95 16.29 -11.44
N LEU A 79 -9.84 14.96 -11.30
CA LEU A 79 -10.48 14.24 -10.21
C LEU A 79 -9.51 14.20 -9.01
N GLU A 80 -9.95 14.58 -7.82
CA GLU A 80 -9.13 14.50 -6.62
C GLU A 80 -8.94 13.04 -6.18
N SER A 81 -10.00 12.23 -6.21
CA SER A 81 -9.94 10.83 -5.80
C SER A 81 -10.79 9.92 -6.68
N LEU A 82 -10.20 8.81 -7.10
CA LEU A 82 -10.86 7.66 -7.70
C LEU A 82 -10.65 6.43 -6.81
N GLU A 83 -11.72 5.91 -6.23
CA GLU A 83 -11.68 4.66 -5.46
C GLU A 83 -12.51 3.59 -6.17
N ILE A 84 -11.90 2.43 -6.39
CA ILE A 84 -12.55 1.27 -7.01
C ILE A 84 -12.38 0.06 -6.10
N ASN A 85 -13.51 -0.44 -5.61
CA ASN A 85 -13.59 -1.64 -4.78
C ASN A 85 -14.14 -2.80 -5.59
N PHE A 86 -13.27 -3.77 -5.87
CA PHE A 86 -13.62 -4.95 -6.64
C PHE A 86 -14.33 -6.00 -5.78
N SER A 87 -15.27 -6.72 -6.40
CA SER A 87 -15.88 -7.90 -5.79
C SER A 87 -15.04 -9.13 -6.03
N ILE A 88 -14.91 -9.91 -4.96
CA ILE A 88 -14.39 -11.28 -4.96
C ILE A 88 -15.18 -12.19 -5.90
N ILE A 89 -16.50 -12.01 -5.93
CA ILE A 89 -17.46 -12.97 -6.48
C ILE A 89 -17.70 -12.69 -7.96
N GLU A 90 -17.89 -11.42 -8.29
CA GLU A 90 -18.38 -10.99 -9.61
C GLU A 90 -17.29 -10.25 -10.38
N GLU A 91 -17.21 -10.55 -11.68
CA GLU A 91 -16.35 -9.81 -12.58
C GLU A 91 -17.06 -8.52 -13.02
N TYR A 92 -16.53 -7.40 -12.58
CA TYR A 92 -17.05 -6.09 -12.95
C TYR A 92 -16.16 -5.32 -13.91
N LYS A 93 -16.73 -4.96 -15.06
CA LYS A 93 -16.02 -4.21 -16.10
C LYS A 93 -16.22 -2.72 -15.86
N HIS A 94 -15.11 -2.03 -15.67
CA HIS A 94 -15.09 -0.59 -15.45
C HIS A 94 -14.49 0.07 -16.68
N ARG A 95 -15.23 0.96 -17.33
CA ARG A 95 -14.72 1.77 -18.45
C ARG A 95 -14.84 3.24 -18.10
N LEU A 96 -13.70 3.92 -18.03
CA LEU A 96 -13.63 5.37 -17.82
C LEU A 96 -13.35 6.05 -19.16
N ILE A 97 -14.23 6.97 -19.56
CA ILE A 97 -14.12 7.75 -20.81
C ILE A 97 -13.72 9.17 -20.45
N GLY A 98 -12.72 9.72 -21.14
CA GLY A 98 -12.38 11.14 -21.08
C GLY A 98 -11.68 11.62 -19.80
N LEU A 99 -11.39 10.74 -18.84
CA LEU A 99 -10.69 11.11 -17.60
C LEU A 99 -9.20 11.42 -17.88
N LYS A 100 -8.80 12.69 -17.70
CA LYS A 100 -7.45 13.16 -18.07
C LYS A 100 -6.44 13.07 -16.93
N SER A 101 -6.82 13.53 -15.73
CA SER A 101 -5.95 13.67 -14.57
C SER A 101 -6.65 13.22 -13.29
N VAL A 102 -5.92 12.53 -12.42
CA VAL A 102 -6.39 12.07 -11.12
C VAL A 102 -5.29 12.24 -10.07
N ASN A 103 -5.58 12.93 -8.96
CA ASN A 103 -4.59 13.07 -7.89
C ASN A 103 -4.34 11.73 -7.19
N HIS A 104 -5.40 11.02 -6.81
CA HIS A 104 -5.31 9.77 -6.06
C HIS A 104 -6.16 8.66 -6.65
N ILE A 105 -5.56 7.51 -6.90
CA ILE A 105 -6.25 6.29 -7.32
C ILE A 105 -6.07 5.21 -6.25
N TYR A 106 -7.20 4.66 -5.77
CA TYR A 106 -7.27 3.62 -4.77
C TYR A 106 -7.95 2.39 -5.37
N PHE A 107 -7.20 1.30 -5.48
CA PHE A 107 -7.75 -0.01 -5.82
C PHE A 107 -7.81 -0.85 -4.57
N THR A 108 -9.02 -1.14 -4.10
CA THR A 108 -9.22 -2.05 -2.99
C THR A 108 -9.65 -3.40 -3.51
N ASN A 109 -9.12 -4.46 -2.89
CA ASN A 109 -9.59 -5.83 -3.10
C ASN A 109 -9.38 -6.35 -4.54
N VAL A 110 -8.23 -6.04 -5.13
CA VAL A 110 -7.90 -6.44 -6.50
C VAL A 110 -7.84 -7.97 -6.62
N CYS A 111 -8.94 -8.53 -7.09
CA CYS A 111 -9.11 -9.97 -7.24
C CYS A 111 -9.51 -10.39 -8.65
N ARG A 112 -9.87 -9.47 -9.55
CA ARG A 112 -10.27 -9.74 -10.95
C ARG A 112 -9.98 -8.51 -11.81
N ASN A 113 -10.27 -8.59 -13.11
CA ASN A 113 -10.27 -7.44 -14.05
C ASN A 113 -8.92 -6.74 -14.23
N VAL A 114 -7.86 -7.54 -14.40
CA VAL A 114 -6.51 -7.03 -14.67
C VAL A 114 -6.51 -6.06 -15.84
N ASP A 115 -7.19 -6.39 -16.94
CA ASP A 115 -7.24 -5.53 -18.14
C ASP A 115 -7.93 -4.18 -17.87
N SER A 116 -9.00 -4.16 -17.07
CA SER A 116 -9.69 -2.90 -16.73
C SER A 116 -8.77 -1.99 -15.92
N ILE A 117 -8.09 -2.54 -14.90
CA ILE A 117 -7.17 -1.78 -14.04
C ILE A 117 -5.99 -1.26 -14.85
N VAL A 118 -5.40 -2.11 -15.69
CA VAL A 118 -4.29 -1.75 -16.59
C VAL A 118 -4.72 -0.63 -17.54
N THR A 119 -5.89 -0.77 -18.18
CA THR A 119 -6.45 0.24 -19.09
C THR A 119 -6.69 1.57 -18.39
N ILE A 120 -7.27 1.57 -17.18
CA ILE A 120 -7.47 2.78 -16.37
C ILE A 120 -6.13 3.48 -16.13
N LEU A 121 -5.12 2.74 -15.65
CA LEU A 121 -3.82 3.31 -15.29
C LEU A 121 -3.00 3.80 -16.50
N ILE A 122 -3.20 3.22 -17.69
CA ILE A 122 -2.49 3.65 -18.91
C ILE A 122 -3.18 4.86 -19.55
N ASN A 123 -4.50 4.93 -19.51
CA ASN A 123 -5.25 5.97 -20.22
C ASN A 123 -5.28 7.32 -19.48
N ILE A 124 -5.08 7.32 -18.16
CA ILE A 124 -4.99 8.56 -17.38
C ILE A 124 -3.59 9.15 -17.54
N ARG A 125 -3.50 10.38 -18.05
CA ARG A 125 -2.22 11.02 -18.37
C ARG A 125 -1.43 11.41 -17.13
N GLU A 126 -2.13 11.86 -16.11
CA GLU A 126 -1.53 12.38 -14.88
C GLU A 126 -2.12 11.67 -13.67
N VAL A 127 -1.27 10.93 -12.95
CA VAL A 127 -1.61 10.27 -11.69
C VAL A 127 -0.55 10.59 -10.66
N LYS A 128 -0.90 11.20 -9.52
CA LYS A 128 0.11 11.52 -8.49
C LYS A 128 0.31 10.39 -7.50
N HIS A 129 -0.75 9.69 -7.11
CA HIS A 129 -0.74 8.66 -6.09
C HIS A 129 -1.53 7.43 -6.55
N VAL A 130 -0.92 6.25 -6.46
CA VAL A 130 -1.60 4.96 -6.65
C VAL A 130 -1.45 4.12 -5.40
N ARG A 131 -2.58 3.59 -4.91
CA ARG A 131 -2.62 2.63 -3.80
C ARG A 131 -3.35 1.37 -4.21
N PHE A 132 -2.72 0.24 -3.95
CA PHE A 132 -3.32 -1.09 -3.97
C PHE A 132 -3.46 -1.58 -2.54
N GLU A 133 -4.63 -2.04 -2.15
CA GLU A 133 -4.87 -2.55 -0.81
C GLU A 133 -5.86 -3.71 -0.80
N THR A 134 -5.51 -4.75 -0.06
CA THR A 134 -6.44 -5.85 0.20
C THR A 134 -6.97 -5.71 1.61
N THR A 135 -8.26 -5.39 1.73
CA THR A 135 -8.95 -5.21 3.02
C THR A 135 -9.78 -6.42 3.42
N HIS A 136 -9.85 -7.45 2.57
CA HIS A 136 -10.60 -8.66 2.87
C HIS A 136 -10.08 -9.38 4.12
N LEU A 137 -10.78 -9.13 5.21
CA LEU A 137 -10.76 -9.97 6.39
C LEU A 137 -11.47 -11.27 6.04
N PHE A 138 -10.75 -12.26 5.50
CA PHE A 138 -11.22 -13.64 5.36
C PHE A 138 -11.43 -14.26 6.75
N LYS A 139 -12.43 -13.77 7.49
CA LYS A 139 -12.81 -14.30 8.80
C LYS A 139 -13.70 -15.55 8.68
N THR A 140 -14.21 -15.88 7.49
CA THR A 140 -15.11 -17.02 7.30
C THR A 140 -14.63 -17.96 6.19
N TYR A 141 -14.20 -19.16 6.59
CA TYR A 141 -13.72 -20.29 5.78
C TYR A 141 -14.64 -20.68 4.61
N ILE A 142 -15.95 -20.47 4.74
CA ILE A 142 -16.95 -20.87 3.74
C ILE A 142 -16.76 -20.13 2.40
N TRP A 143 -16.28 -18.89 2.45
CA TRP A 143 -16.09 -18.09 1.24
C TRP A 143 -14.82 -18.47 0.48
N SER A 144 -13.80 -19.06 1.14
CA SER A 144 -12.55 -19.41 0.45
C SER A 144 -12.72 -20.58 -0.53
N LEU A 145 -13.60 -21.55 -0.25
CA LEU A 145 -13.82 -22.70 -1.13
C LEU A 145 -14.56 -22.32 -2.43
N ARG A 146 -15.72 -21.64 -2.32
CA ARG A 146 -16.43 -21.12 -3.50
C ARG A 146 -15.56 -20.12 -4.27
N TYR A 147 -14.75 -19.35 -3.56
CA TYR A 147 -13.81 -18.42 -4.18
C TYR A 147 -12.78 -19.14 -5.04
N CYS A 148 -12.14 -20.20 -4.52
CA CYS A 148 -11.21 -21.00 -5.31
C CYS A 148 -11.85 -21.47 -6.63
N GLU A 149 -13.06 -22.02 -6.58
CA GLU A 149 -13.72 -22.60 -7.75
C GLU A 149 -14.04 -21.56 -8.84
N VAL A 150 -14.81 -20.53 -8.51
CA VAL A 150 -15.23 -19.50 -9.49
C VAL A 150 -14.01 -18.77 -10.06
N PHE A 151 -13.00 -18.57 -9.22
CA PHE A 151 -11.81 -17.86 -9.62
C PHE A 151 -10.90 -18.71 -10.53
N TRP A 152 -10.87 -20.03 -10.33
CA TRP A 152 -10.11 -20.94 -11.20
C TRP A 152 -10.62 -21.01 -12.62
N GLU A 153 -11.94 -20.99 -12.78
CA GLU A 153 -12.55 -20.89 -14.09
C GLU A 153 -12.03 -19.64 -14.83
N HIS A 154 -11.91 -18.50 -14.13
CA HIS A 154 -11.46 -17.24 -14.74
C HIS A 154 -9.97 -17.24 -15.12
N ILE A 155 -9.06 -17.65 -14.23
CA ILE A 155 -7.62 -17.71 -14.59
C ILE A 155 -7.38 -18.68 -15.76
N SER A 156 -8.12 -19.79 -15.81
CA SER A 156 -8.00 -20.74 -16.90
C SER A 156 -8.50 -20.19 -18.24
N ALA A 157 -9.46 -19.26 -18.21
CA ALA A 157 -10.03 -18.62 -19.39
C ALA A 157 -9.21 -17.40 -19.88
N GLU A 158 -8.65 -16.59 -18.98
CA GLU A 158 -7.96 -15.32 -19.31
C GLU A 158 -6.53 -15.46 -19.91
N TYR A 159 -6.16 -16.61 -20.49
CA TYR A 159 -4.92 -16.72 -21.29
C TYR A 159 -3.61 -16.34 -20.59
N TYR A 160 -3.51 -16.41 -19.25
CA TYR A 160 -2.24 -16.22 -18.52
C TYR A 160 -1.18 -17.33 -18.81
N GLY A 161 -1.54 -18.29 -19.67
CA GLY A 161 -0.90 -19.58 -19.92
C GLY A 161 0.45 -19.62 -20.64
N ARG A 162 1.33 -18.62 -20.50
CA ARG A 162 2.72 -18.77 -20.99
C ARG A 162 3.83 -18.27 -20.08
N SER A 163 3.55 -17.50 -19.02
CA SER A 163 4.62 -16.82 -18.26
C SER A 163 4.74 -17.17 -16.78
N MET A 164 3.85 -18.01 -16.24
CA MET A 164 3.85 -18.34 -14.81
C MET A 164 3.50 -19.81 -14.59
N ASN A 165 4.06 -20.35 -13.51
CA ASN A 165 3.87 -21.70 -12.98
C ASN A 165 2.45 -21.86 -12.40
N LEU A 166 1.43 -21.50 -13.18
CA LEU A 166 0.01 -21.50 -12.78
C LEU A 166 -0.43 -22.90 -12.36
N ASP A 167 0.09 -23.94 -12.99
CA ASP A 167 -0.16 -25.33 -12.59
C ASP A 167 0.37 -25.62 -11.18
N GLN A 168 1.50 -25.04 -10.79
CA GLN A 168 2.06 -25.20 -9.45
C GLN A 168 1.28 -24.38 -8.42
N ILE A 169 0.82 -23.18 -8.77
CA ILE A 169 -0.08 -22.38 -7.93
C ILE A 169 -1.42 -23.14 -7.75
N ARG A 170 -1.94 -23.73 -8.82
CA ARG A 170 -3.15 -24.57 -8.83
C ARG A 170 -3.00 -25.79 -7.92
N LEU A 171 -1.89 -26.52 -8.02
CA LEU A 171 -1.60 -27.67 -7.16
C LEU A 171 -1.47 -27.26 -5.69
N THR A 172 -0.81 -26.13 -5.41
CA THR A 172 -0.62 -25.62 -4.05
C THR A 172 -1.95 -25.20 -3.41
N ALA A 173 -2.81 -24.54 -4.17
CA ALA A 173 -4.11 -24.08 -3.72
C ALA A 173 -5.13 -25.20 -3.52
N LYS A 174 -5.17 -26.19 -4.42
CA LYS A 174 -6.04 -27.37 -4.28
C LYS A 174 -5.76 -28.12 -2.97
N ASN A 175 -4.50 -28.12 -2.54
CA ASN A 175 -4.05 -28.79 -1.33
C ASN A 175 -4.14 -27.91 -0.07
N ASN A 176 -4.53 -26.64 -0.19
CA ASN A 176 -4.53 -25.70 0.93
C ASN A 176 -5.59 -24.57 0.75
N PRO A 177 -6.90 -24.87 0.95
CA PRO A 177 -8.01 -23.92 0.74
C PRO A 177 -8.09 -22.77 1.79
N SER A 178 -6.96 -22.45 2.41
CA SER A 178 -6.82 -21.47 3.48
C SER A 178 -6.69 -20.04 2.95
N ARG A 179 -6.77 -19.07 3.85
CA ARG A 179 -6.43 -17.64 3.65
C ARG A 179 -5.19 -17.42 2.77
N LYS A 180 -4.16 -18.27 2.91
CA LYS A 180 -2.93 -18.24 2.13
C LYS A 180 -3.17 -18.29 0.62
N PHE A 181 -4.22 -18.99 0.18
CA PHE A 181 -4.59 -19.04 -1.21
C PHE A 181 -4.96 -17.65 -1.74
N VAL A 182 -5.85 -16.95 -1.04
CA VAL A 182 -6.31 -15.62 -1.50
C VAL A 182 -5.18 -14.60 -1.46
N ASP A 183 -4.32 -14.66 -0.44
CA ASP A 183 -3.14 -13.81 -0.37
C ASP A 183 -2.20 -14.09 -1.55
N THR A 184 -1.92 -15.37 -1.84
CA THR A 184 -1.07 -15.78 -2.99
C THR A 184 -1.64 -15.28 -4.31
N LEU A 185 -2.96 -15.34 -4.44
CA LEU A 185 -3.63 -14.92 -5.65
C LEU A 185 -3.65 -13.40 -5.81
N THR A 186 -3.99 -12.67 -4.76
CA THR A 186 -4.00 -11.21 -4.78
C THR A 186 -2.60 -10.68 -5.07
N ASN A 187 -1.57 -11.34 -4.52
CA ASN A 187 -0.18 -11.12 -4.90
C ASN A 187 0.03 -11.31 -6.40
N LEU A 188 -0.37 -12.47 -6.94
CA LEU A 188 -0.21 -12.79 -8.36
C LEU A 188 -0.83 -11.71 -9.26
N LEU A 189 -2.10 -11.37 -9.04
CA LEU A 189 -2.83 -10.42 -9.88
C LEU A 189 -2.26 -9.01 -9.80
N THR A 190 -1.97 -8.53 -8.59
CA THR A 190 -1.35 -7.22 -8.39
C THR A 190 0.01 -7.16 -9.09
N ASN A 191 0.82 -8.24 -9.02
CA ASN A 191 2.09 -8.30 -9.72
C ASN A 191 1.92 -8.29 -11.25
N ILE A 192 0.89 -8.95 -11.79
CA ILE A 192 0.59 -8.90 -13.23
C ILE A 192 0.22 -7.48 -13.66
N ILE A 193 -0.66 -6.82 -12.91
CA ILE A 193 -1.08 -5.44 -13.17
C ILE A 193 0.13 -4.51 -13.16
N LEU A 194 0.93 -4.53 -12.08
CA LEU A 194 2.12 -3.71 -11.96
C LEU A 194 3.09 -3.95 -13.11
N ARG A 195 3.34 -5.21 -13.48
CA ARG A 195 4.24 -5.55 -14.58
C ARG A 195 3.78 -4.94 -15.91
N ARG A 196 2.50 -5.03 -16.22
CA ARG A 196 1.94 -4.47 -17.46
C ARG A 196 2.01 -2.95 -17.47
N VAL A 197 1.51 -2.31 -16.41
CA VAL A 197 1.49 -0.85 -16.32
C VAL A 197 2.92 -0.26 -16.32
N LEU A 198 3.88 -0.87 -15.62
CA LEU A 198 5.28 -0.45 -15.61
C LEU A 198 6.02 -0.72 -16.94
N ASN A 199 5.53 -1.64 -17.78
CA ASN A 199 6.07 -1.85 -19.11
C ASN A 199 5.51 -0.84 -20.12
N GLU A 200 4.23 -0.50 -19.99
CA GLU A 200 3.53 0.40 -20.90
C GLU A 200 3.73 1.89 -20.53
N GLY A 201 4.32 2.18 -19.37
CA GLY A 201 4.66 3.55 -18.96
C GLY A 201 3.51 4.33 -18.28
N GLY A 202 2.40 3.66 -17.95
CA GLY A 202 1.21 4.28 -17.35
C GLY A 202 1.45 4.92 -15.97
N MET A 203 2.56 4.61 -15.30
CA MET A 203 2.92 5.19 -13.99
C MET A 203 4.03 6.24 -14.06
N SER A 204 4.31 6.81 -15.23
CA SER A 204 5.43 7.77 -15.39
C SER A 204 5.28 9.04 -14.54
N THR A 205 4.06 9.49 -14.23
CA THR A 205 3.76 10.69 -13.43
C THR A 205 3.60 10.42 -11.92
N VAL A 206 3.60 9.14 -11.52
CA VAL A 206 3.33 8.74 -10.13
C VAL A 206 4.46 9.18 -9.19
N THR A 207 4.08 9.92 -8.16
CA THR A 207 4.98 10.42 -7.10
C THR A 207 4.88 9.62 -5.80
N LYS A 208 3.78 8.90 -5.60
CA LYS A 208 3.54 8.03 -4.44
C LYS A 208 2.93 6.69 -4.89
N LEU A 209 3.54 5.59 -4.49
CA LEU A 209 3.05 4.23 -4.75
C LEU A 209 2.96 3.46 -3.44
N GLU A 210 1.77 2.98 -3.11
CA GLU A 210 1.51 2.11 -1.97
C GLU A 210 0.96 0.77 -2.46
N VAL A 211 1.61 -0.34 -2.11
CA VAL A 211 1.08 -1.69 -2.32
C VAL A 211 1.03 -2.38 -0.98
N MET A 212 -0.17 -2.39 -0.40
CA MET A 212 -0.44 -2.87 0.96
C MET A 212 -1.01 -4.27 0.93
N SER A 213 -0.66 -5.07 1.94
CA SER A 213 -1.14 -6.45 2.10
C SER A 213 -0.83 -7.35 0.89
N THR A 214 0.16 -6.98 0.07
CA THR A 214 0.54 -7.71 -1.14
C THR A 214 2.06 -7.75 -1.28
N VAL A 215 2.59 -8.92 -1.58
CA VAL A 215 4.02 -9.15 -1.79
C VAL A 215 4.37 -8.90 -3.26
N ILE A 216 5.30 -7.98 -3.50
CA ILE A 216 5.85 -7.68 -4.82
C ILE A 216 6.98 -8.66 -5.16
N ASP A 217 6.92 -9.23 -6.36
CA ASP A 217 7.92 -10.16 -6.88
C ASP A 217 9.22 -9.44 -7.29
N GLU A 218 10.30 -10.21 -7.47
CA GLU A 218 11.61 -9.66 -7.83
C GLU A 218 11.60 -8.97 -9.21
N ASN A 219 10.75 -9.42 -10.14
CA ASN A 219 10.68 -8.87 -11.49
C ASN A 219 10.09 -7.45 -11.47
N ASN A 220 9.02 -7.25 -10.72
CA ASN A 220 8.43 -5.92 -10.52
C ASN A 220 9.36 -5.02 -9.72
N CYS A 221 10.06 -5.55 -8.72
CA CYS A 221 11.10 -4.80 -8.02
C CYS A 221 12.19 -4.26 -8.98
N LYS A 222 12.62 -5.07 -9.97
CA LYS A 222 13.60 -4.62 -11.01
C LYS A 222 13.08 -3.47 -11.87
N MET A 223 11.77 -3.33 -11.99
CA MET A 223 11.12 -2.32 -12.83
C MET A 223 10.85 -1.02 -12.09
N LEU A 224 10.92 -0.99 -10.75
CA LEU A 224 10.67 0.21 -9.95
C LEU A 224 11.55 1.40 -10.37
N LYS A 225 12.81 1.16 -10.75
CA LYS A 225 13.72 2.20 -11.27
C LYS A 225 13.19 3.00 -12.47
N LYS A 226 12.16 2.50 -13.19
CA LYS A 226 11.50 3.23 -14.27
C LYS A 226 10.63 4.39 -13.75
N LEU A 227 10.22 4.36 -12.48
CA LEU A 227 9.38 5.37 -11.84
C LEU A 227 10.21 6.57 -11.39
N GLN A 228 10.72 7.34 -12.35
CA GLN A 228 11.66 8.43 -12.08
C GLN A 228 11.08 9.55 -11.19
N ASN A 229 9.76 9.74 -11.19
CA ASN A 229 9.09 10.76 -10.38
C ASN A 229 8.70 10.29 -8.97
N LEU A 230 8.98 9.02 -8.64
CA LEU A 230 8.54 8.44 -7.38
C LEU A 230 9.35 8.97 -6.19
N ASN A 231 8.64 9.60 -5.25
CA ASN A 231 9.18 10.15 -4.02
C ASN A 231 8.86 9.28 -2.80
N ILE A 232 7.72 8.57 -2.83
CA ILE A 232 7.25 7.75 -1.71
C ILE A 232 6.92 6.35 -2.25
N LEU A 233 7.54 5.33 -1.67
CA LEU A 233 7.29 3.93 -1.98
C LEU A 233 6.98 3.18 -0.70
N ARG A 234 5.82 2.53 -0.67
CA ARG A 234 5.44 1.60 0.40
C ARG A 234 5.05 0.27 -0.20
N ILE A 235 5.84 -0.76 0.04
CA ILE A 235 5.62 -2.10 -0.55
C ILE A 235 6.09 -3.19 0.40
N CYS A 236 5.45 -4.35 0.36
CA CYS A 236 6.06 -5.57 0.89
C CYS A 236 6.78 -6.30 -0.26
N SER A 237 8.01 -6.78 -0.05
CA SER A 237 8.73 -7.60 -1.03
C SER A 237 9.10 -8.94 -0.41
N GLU A 238 9.04 -10.00 -1.20
CA GLU A 238 9.36 -11.37 -0.77
C GLU A 238 10.83 -11.47 -0.32
N HIS A 239 11.69 -10.71 -0.98
CA HIS A 239 13.13 -10.75 -0.83
C HIS A 239 13.71 -9.34 -0.85
N ILE A 240 14.05 -8.83 0.34
CA ILE A 240 14.83 -7.60 0.48
C ILE A 240 16.32 -7.97 0.37
N THR A 241 16.89 -7.72 -0.80
CA THR A 241 18.30 -8.01 -1.15
C THR A 241 19.03 -6.75 -1.60
N CYS A 242 20.36 -6.80 -1.78
CA CYS A 242 21.10 -5.71 -2.42
C CYS A 242 20.58 -5.42 -3.85
N ASN A 243 20.04 -6.44 -4.54
CA ASN A 243 19.44 -6.25 -5.87
C ASN A 243 18.13 -5.45 -5.78
N PHE A 244 17.31 -5.69 -4.75
CA PHE A 244 16.12 -4.87 -4.50
C PHE A 244 16.50 -3.38 -4.35
N LEU A 245 17.47 -3.08 -3.47
CA LEU A 245 17.93 -1.71 -3.24
C LEU A 245 18.47 -1.06 -4.52
N ARG A 246 19.27 -1.77 -5.31
CA ARG A 246 19.79 -1.29 -6.59
C ARG A 246 18.70 -0.85 -7.58
N ASN A 247 17.49 -1.41 -7.49
CA ASN A 247 16.39 -1.09 -8.39
C ASN A 247 15.40 -0.06 -7.84
N LEU A 248 15.68 0.55 -6.67
CA LEU A 248 14.88 1.65 -6.17
C LEU A 248 15.00 2.90 -7.09
N PRO A 249 13.93 3.70 -7.21
CA PRO A 249 13.98 4.99 -7.91
C PRO A 249 15.01 5.94 -7.31
N THR A 250 15.64 6.77 -8.16
CA THR A 250 16.69 7.70 -7.73
C THR A 250 16.15 8.88 -6.93
N ASN A 251 14.90 9.29 -7.14
CA ASN A 251 14.25 10.43 -6.47
C ASN A 251 13.51 10.03 -5.18
N LEU A 252 13.62 8.76 -4.77
CA LEU A 252 12.91 8.24 -3.62
C LEU A 252 13.36 8.93 -2.33
N LYS A 253 12.41 9.53 -1.61
CA LYS A 253 12.59 10.22 -0.32
C LYS A 253 12.15 9.36 0.86
N LEU A 254 11.08 8.60 0.69
CA LEU A 254 10.54 7.69 1.69
C LEU A 254 10.44 6.28 1.14
N LEU A 255 11.02 5.33 1.87
CA LEU A 255 10.86 3.91 1.64
C LEU A 255 10.24 3.26 2.87
N ASP A 256 9.08 2.64 2.70
CA ASP A 256 8.45 1.78 3.69
C ASP A 256 8.37 0.34 3.16
N ILE A 257 9.08 -0.56 3.83
CA ILE A 257 9.14 -1.99 3.51
C ILE A 257 8.63 -2.86 4.67
N THR A 258 7.78 -2.29 5.54
CA THR A 258 7.10 -3.05 6.59
C THR A 258 6.00 -3.92 6.03
N ASP A 259 5.80 -5.09 6.66
CA ASP A 259 4.73 -6.00 6.28
C ASP A 259 3.50 -5.73 7.18
N PHE A 260 2.37 -5.41 6.57
CA PHE A 260 1.10 -5.25 7.27
C PHE A 260 0.35 -6.58 7.45
N ILE A 261 0.90 -7.71 6.98
CA ILE A 261 0.25 -9.02 7.12
C ILE A 261 0.51 -9.54 8.54
N GLU A 262 -0.28 -9.05 9.51
CA GLU A 262 -0.15 -9.33 10.95
C GLU A 262 -0.35 -10.79 11.37
N ASN A 263 -0.48 -11.76 10.46
CA ASN A 263 -1.30 -12.92 10.77
C ASN A 263 -0.90 -14.30 10.25
N ASP A 264 0.35 -14.53 9.83
CA ASP A 264 0.82 -15.92 9.68
C ASP A 264 2.32 -16.00 9.99
N GLY A 265 2.65 -16.63 11.11
CA GLY A 265 4.00 -16.78 11.67
C GLY A 265 4.99 -17.62 10.84
N LEU A 266 4.98 -17.50 9.51
CA LEU A 266 5.74 -18.34 8.59
C LEU A 266 6.39 -17.60 7.41
N ARG A 267 6.19 -16.29 7.23
CA ARG A 267 7.01 -15.55 6.25
C ARG A 267 8.30 -15.06 6.91
N SER A 268 9.30 -15.93 6.93
CA SER A 268 10.68 -15.50 7.11
C SER A 268 11.11 -14.80 5.83
N THR A 269 10.81 -13.51 5.70
CA THR A 269 11.39 -12.69 4.63
C THR A 269 12.89 -12.91 4.67
N LYS A 270 13.43 -13.54 3.63
CA LYS A 270 14.83 -13.95 3.61
C LYS A 270 15.67 -12.74 3.28
N TYR A 271 16.30 -12.19 4.29
CA TYR A 271 17.22 -11.08 4.12
C TYR A 271 18.60 -11.62 3.79
N THR A 272 19.06 -11.39 2.56
CA THR A 272 20.41 -11.77 2.14
C THR A 272 21.08 -10.55 1.52
N MET A 273 21.81 -9.80 2.34
CA MET A 273 22.63 -8.68 1.89
C MET A 273 24.09 -9.09 1.91
N LYS A 274 24.65 -9.39 0.73
CA LYS A 274 26.09 -9.63 0.58
C LYS A 274 26.78 -8.29 0.31
N PRO A 275 27.76 -7.88 1.14
CA PRO A 275 28.49 -6.61 0.96
C PRO A 275 29.26 -6.49 -0.37
N SER A 276 29.47 -7.61 -1.07
CA SER A 276 30.26 -7.67 -2.30
C SER A 276 29.60 -7.06 -3.54
N ILE A 277 28.33 -6.63 -3.45
CA ILE A 277 27.63 -6.00 -4.57
C ILE A 277 27.74 -4.48 -4.43
N ILE A 278 28.39 -3.83 -5.40
CA ILE A 278 28.45 -2.37 -5.49
C ILE A 278 27.04 -1.85 -5.78
N VAL A 279 26.40 -1.27 -4.77
CA VAL A 279 25.11 -0.57 -4.88
C VAL A 279 25.41 0.93 -4.86
N GLN A 280 24.77 1.68 -5.75
CA GLN A 280 24.90 3.15 -5.75
C GLN A 280 24.21 3.72 -4.50
N PRO A 281 24.79 4.74 -3.84
CA PRO A 281 24.14 5.38 -2.70
C PRO A 281 22.80 6.03 -3.07
N HIS A 282 21.78 5.82 -2.24
CA HIS A 282 20.48 6.47 -2.34
C HIS A 282 20.52 7.85 -1.69
N LYS A 283 21.02 8.84 -2.45
CA LYS A 283 21.28 10.19 -1.93
C LYS A 283 20.03 10.96 -1.51
N ASN A 284 18.86 10.62 -2.06
CA ASN A 284 17.63 11.34 -1.77
C ASN A 284 16.78 10.70 -0.67
N LEU A 285 17.16 9.49 -0.19
CA LEU A 285 16.37 8.77 0.79
C LEU A 285 16.57 9.38 2.19
N GLU A 286 15.51 9.98 2.72
CA GLU A 286 15.51 10.68 4.00
C GLU A 286 14.79 9.89 5.10
N ILE A 287 13.79 9.09 4.72
CA ILE A 287 12.93 8.33 5.65
C ILE A 287 12.93 6.86 5.25
N LEU A 288 13.22 6.00 6.21
CA LEU A 288 13.20 4.55 6.06
C LEU A 288 12.33 3.92 7.14
N VAL A 289 11.34 3.12 6.73
CA VAL A 289 10.41 2.39 7.61
C VAL A 289 10.59 0.89 7.39
N VAL A 290 10.99 0.16 8.43
CA VAL A 290 11.44 -1.25 8.31
C VAL A 290 11.00 -2.10 9.50
N GLU A 291 10.89 -3.40 9.25
CA GLU A 291 10.82 -4.40 10.32
C GLU A 291 12.14 -4.47 11.10
N ILE A 292 12.09 -4.73 12.40
CA ILE A 292 13.32 -4.76 13.21
C ILE A 292 14.31 -5.84 12.74
N GLN A 293 13.80 -6.95 12.21
CA GLN A 293 14.61 -8.05 11.71
C GLN A 293 15.49 -7.63 10.52
N LEU A 294 15.13 -6.56 9.80
CA LEU A 294 15.95 -6.00 8.72
C LEU A 294 17.15 -5.21 9.21
N LEU A 295 17.10 -4.72 10.45
CA LEU A 295 18.00 -3.69 10.92
C LEU A 295 19.47 -4.14 10.91
N HIS A 296 19.73 -5.42 11.23
CA HIS A 296 21.08 -5.98 11.20
C HIS A 296 21.73 -5.90 9.81
N ASN A 297 20.96 -6.16 8.75
CA ASN A 297 21.46 -6.06 7.38
C ASN A 297 21.64 -4.61 6.97
N LEU A 298 20.67 -3.76 7.31
CA LEU A 298 20.69 -2.34 6.95
C LEU A 298 21.85 -1.60 7.62
N SER A 299 22.19 -1.92 8.87
CA SER A 299 23.35 -1.34 9.54
C SER A 299 24.67 -1.66 8.81
N ALA A 300 24.78 -2.87 8.25
CA ALA A 300 25.97 -3.29 7.50
C ALA A 300 26.13 -2.50 6.18
N ILE A 301 25.04 -1.99 5.61
CA ILE A 301 25.00 -1.21 4.38
C ILE A 301 24.58 0.25 4.61
N SER A 302 24.71 0.76 5.83
CA SER A 302 24.28 2.11 6.22
C SER A 302 24.89 3.22 5.35
N LEU A 303 26.08 2.99 4.80
CA LEU A 303 26.75 3.87 3.84
C LEU A 303 25.96 4.12 2.55
N LEU A 304 25.00 3.25 2.21
CA LEU A 304 24.10 3.44 1.07
C LEU A 304 23.05 4.53 1.29
N PHE A 305 22.85 4.98 2.53
CA PHE A 305 21.83 5.97 2.89
C PHE A 305 22.47 7.20 3.55
N PRO A 306 23.33 7.95 2.83
CA PRO A 306 24.14 9.02 3.41
C PRO A 306 23.32 10.20 3.96
N HIS A 307 22.07 10.35 3.52
CA HIS A 307 21.16 11.44 3.91
C HIS A 307 19.96 10.95 4.73
N LEU A 308 20.01 9.73 5.25
CA LEU A 308 18.93 9.19 6.07
C LEU A 308 18.78 10.01 7.36
N LYS A 309 17.60 10.60 7.57
CA LYS A 309 17.29 11.44 8.74
C LYS A 309 16.41 10.70 9.74
N VAL A 310 15.41 9.98 9.24
CA VAL A 310 14.39 9.31 10.05
C VAL A 310 14.44 7.81 9.79
N LEU A 311 14.57 7.04 10.86
CA LEU A 311 14.39 5.60 10.85
C LEU A 311 13.18 5.25 11.70
N LYS A 312 12.15 4.66 11.09
CA LYS A 312 11.02 4.07 11.80
C LYS A 312 11.18 2.55 11.82
N VAL A 313 11.11 1.93 13.00
CA VAL A 313 11.17 0.48 13.16
C VAL A 313 9.93 -0.03 13.86
N ARG A 314 9.41 -1.18 13.44
CA ARG A 314 8.33 -1.85 14.14
C ARG A 314 8.86 -2.57 15.38
N TYR A 315 8.23 -2.34 16.53
CA TYR A 315 8.57 -3.04 17.77
C TYR A 315 8.32 -4.54 17.61
N SER A 316 9.31 -5.34 17.99
CA SER A 316 9.18 -6.77 18.19
C SER A 316 9.86 -7.14 19.50
N PRO A 317 9.24 -7.99 20.34
CA PRO A 317 9.88 -8.49 21.57
C PRO A 317 11.08 -9.38 21.26
N LEU A 318 11.12 -9.99 20.07
CA LEU A 318 12.20 -10.85 19.62
C LEU A 318 13.09 -10.05 18.66
N ILE A 319 14.25 -9.61 19.15
CA ILE A 319 15.30 -9.00 18.35
C ILE A 319 16.53 -9.91 18.34
N ASP A 320 16.88 -10.42 17.17
CA ASP A 320 18.13 -11.16 17.00
C ASP A 320 19.30 -10.18 17.09
N ILE A 321 20.15 -10.37 18.09
CA ILE A 321 21.37 -9.57 18.25
C ILE A 321 22.49 -10.27 17.48
N ASN A 322 23.07 -9.59 16.51
CA ASN A 322 24.31 -10.03 15.88
C ASN A 322 25.50 -9.21 16.44
N PRO A 323 26.33 -9.77 17.34
CA PRO A 323 27.43 -9.03 17.96
C PRO A 323 28.49 -8.56 16.96
N ALA A 324 28.60 -9.19 15.78
CA ALA A 324 29.61 -8.86 14.77
C ALA A 324 29.37 -7.49 14.10
N VAL A 325 28.16 -6.94 14.19
CA VAL A 325 27.72 -5.74 13.46
C VAL A 325 28.11 -4.43 14.16
N ARG A 326 28.72 -4.51 15.35
CA ARG A 326 29.06 -3.36 16.22
C ARG A 326 29.88 -2.22 15.57
N ARG A 327 30.50 -2.44 14.40
CA ARG A 327 31.39 -1.46 13.76
C ARG A 327 30.65 -0.36 12.98
N ASN A 328 29.48 -0.64 12.41
CA ASN A 328 28.78 0.30 11.53
C ASN A 328 27.37 0.58 12.06
N LYS A 329 27.24 1.64 12.86
CA LYS A 329 25.92 2.11 13.33
C LYS A 329 25.30 3.05 12.30
N MET A 330 24.00 2.92 12.10
CA MET A 330 23.20 3.88 11.34
C MET A 330 23.21 5.22 12.06
N ARG A 331 23.47 6.29 11.30
CA ARG A 331 23.51 7.67 11.79
C ARG A 331 22.23 8.34 11.32
N VAL A 332 21.27 8.50 12.22
CA VAL A 332 19.98 9.15 11.97
C VAL A 332 19.72 10.17 13.06
N ARG A 333 18.83 11.13 12.80
CA ARG A 333 18.43 12.16 13.77
C ARG A 333 17.19 11.76 14.54
N GLU A 334 16.28 11.04 13.90
CA GLU A 334 15.03 10.62 14.49
C GLU A 334 14.88 9.09 14.41
N LEU A 335 14.61 8.47 15.56
CA LEU A 335 14.29 7.06 15.67
C LEU A 335 12.87 6.91 16.22
N LEU A 336 11.97 6.41 15.38
CA LEU A 336 10.56 6.18 15.70
C LEU A 336 10.33 4.68 15.88
N ILE A 337 9.83 4.27 17.04
CA ILE A 337 9.52 2.87 17.34
C ILE A 337 8.00 2.69 17.27
N GLU A 338 7.52 2.02 16.22
CA GLU A 338 6.10 1.72 16.09
C GLU A 338 5.68 0.64 17.08
N SER A 339 4.77 1.00 17.97
CA SER A 339 4.27 0.18 19.08
C SER A 339 2.75 0.31 19.17
N SER A 340 2.10 -0.61 19.89
CA SER A 340 0.66 -0.49 20.14
C SER A 340 0.35 0.58 21.18
N ASP A 341 -0.85 1.15 21.11
CA ASP A 341 -1.35 2.11 22.12
C ASP A 341 -1.24 1.56 23.54
N TYR A 342 -1.54 0.26 23.71
CA TYR A 342 -1.39 -0.44 24.98
C TYR A 342 0.05 -0.43 25.49
N GLN A 343 1.03 -0.71 24.64
CA GLN A 343 2.44 -0.70 25.01
C GLN A 343 2.91 0.70 25.43
N ILE A 344 2.47 1.74 24.71
CA ILE A 344 2.79 3.13 25.03
C ILE A 344 2.16 3.52 26.37
N ASN A 345 0.87 3.22 26.58
CA ASN A 345 0.17 3.49 27.84
C ASN A 345 0.83 2.80 29.03
N MET A 346 1.23 1.54 28.87
CA MET A 346 1.94 0.82 29.92
C MET A 346 3.28 1.48 30.26
N CYS A 347 4.03 1.97 29.27
CA CYS A 347 5.27 2.70 29.53
C CYS A 347 5.05 4.02 30.27
N LYS A 348 3.93 4.71 29.98
CA LYS A 348 3.55 5.95 30.67
C LYS A 348 3.24 5.70 32.15
N ILE A 349 2.65 4.55 32.50
CA ILE A 349 2.22 4.22 33.87
C ILE A 349 3.39 3.71 34.71
N THR A 350 4.19 2.77 34.19
CA THR A 350 5.15 2.01 35.02
C THR A 350 6.60 2.50 34.94
N ASN A 351 6.85 3.74 34.47
CA ASN A 351 8.21 4.23 34.14
C ASN A 351 8.98 3.22 33.26
N THR A 352 8.50 3.03 32.02
CA THR A 352 9.06 2.17 30.95
C THR A 352 9.27 0.70 31.31
N LYS A 353 8.55 -0.21 30.63
CA LYS A 353 8.69 -1.67 30.86
C LYS A 353 10.13 -2.17 30.62
N PRO A 354 10.66 -3.10 31.44
CA PRO A 354 11.99 -3.68 31.24
C PRO A 354 12.24 -4.25 29.84
N GLU A 355 11.21 -4.83 29.21
CA GLU A 355 11.27 -5.37 27.85
C GLU A 355 11.55 -4.29 26.81
N ILE A 356 10.88 -3.14 26.90
CA ILE A 356 11.08 -2.02 25.98
C ILE A 356 12.44 -1.39 26.21
N ILE A 357 12.89 -1.25 27.47
CA ILE A 357 14.25 -0.80 27.77
C ILE A 357 15.28 -1.76 27.18
N HIS A 358 15.08 -3.08 27.33
CA HIS A 358 15.96 -4.09 26.77
C HIS A 358 16.01 -3.99 25.24
N PHE A 359 14.85 -3.87 24.59
CA PHE A 359 14.75 -3.64 23.15
C PHE A 359 15.50 -2.37 22.71
N LEU A 360 15.30 -1.24 23.39
CA LEU A 360 15.99 0.02 23.09
C LEU A 360 17.51 -0.09 23.27
N ARG A 361 17.98 -0.80 24.31
CA ARG A 361 19.41 -1.09 24.50
C ARG A 361 19.96 -1.94 23.35
N ASN A 362 19.19 -2.89 22.85
CA ASN A 362 19.61 -3.70 21.70
C ASN A 362 19.67 -2.86 20.41
N LEU A 363 18.76 -1.89 20.24
CA LEU A 363 18.81 -0.95 19.12
C LEU A 363 20.09 -0.11 19.07
N GLN A 364 20.71 0.18 20.22
CA GLN A 364 21.99 0.91 20.29
C GLN A 364 23.15 0.17 19.60
N PHE A 365 23.02 -1.14 19.33
CA PHE A 365 24.00 -1.87 18.53
C PHE A 365 23.95 -1.52 17.05
N TYR A 366 22.79 -1.06 16.57
CA TYR A 366 22.53 -0.80 15.16
C TYR A 366 22.40 0.67 14.82
N VAL A 367 21.99 1.51 15.78
CA VAL A 367 21.78 2.95 15.61
C VAL A 367 22.68 3.71 16.57
N ASP A 368 23.27 4.81 16.11
CA ASP A 368 24.07 5.70 16.94
C ASP A 368 23.18 6.67 17.73
N PHE A 369 22.86 6.28 18.97
CA PHE A 369 21.98 7.06 19.84
C PHE A 369 22.58 8.42 20.26
N SER A 370 23.90 8.60 20.12
CA SER A 370 24.54 9.89 20.44
C SER A 370 24.18 11.00 19.44
N LEU A 371 23.68 10.62 18.26
CA LEU A 371 23.28 11.54 17.19
C LEU A 371 21.77 11.76 17.12
N LEU A 372 20.99 11.08 17.97
CA LEU A 372 19.54 11.22 17.98
C LEU A 372 19.13 12.55 18.60
N GLU A 373 18.40 13.35 17.82
CA GLU A 373 17.66 14.51 18.27
C GLU A 373 16.30 14.08 18.84
N CYS A 374 15.70 13.01 18.30
CA CYS A 374 14.43 12.47 18.74
C CYS A 374 14.44 10.93 18.82
N LEU A 375 13.96 10.40 19.94
CA LEU A 375 13.60 9.00 20.12
C LEU A 375 12.15 8.94 20.59
N ALA A 376 11.26 8.31 19.85
CA ALA A 376 9.86 8.23 20.23
C ALA A 376 9.26 6.85 20.03
N LEU A 377 8.41 6.42 20.96
CA LEU A 377 7.43 5.38 20.68
C LEU A 377 6.23 6.02 19.99
N VAL A 378 5.79 5.46 18.87
CA VAL A 378 4.69 5.99 18.07
C VAL A 378 3.66 4.92 17.79
N SER A 379 2.41 5.33 17.68
CA SER A 379 1.26 4.52 17.31
C SER A 379 0.34 5.35 16.42
N GLN A 380 -0.82 4.82 16.06
CA GLN A 380 -1.81 5.57 15.27
C GLN A 380 -2.43 6.73 16.06
N SER A 381 -2.64 6.56 17.38
CA SER A 381 -3.39 7.52 18.19
C SER A 381 -2.51 8.37 19.11
N GLN A 382 -1.29 7.93 19.40
CA GLN A 382 -0.43 8.58 20.39
C GLN A 382 1.06 8.37 20.15
N SER A 383 1.85 9.21 20.81
CA SER A 383 3.30 9.09 20.88
C SER A 383 3.82 9.31 22.30
N MET A 384 5.06 8.88 22.54
CA MET A 384 5.82 9.16 23.75
C MET A 384 7.28 9.37 23.40
N ILE A 385 7.81 10.56 23.71
CA ILE A 385 9.21 10.91 23.48
C ILE A 385 10.06 10.43 24.67
N LEU A 386 11.21 9.85 24.35
CA LEU A 386 12.20 9.33 25.27
C LEU A 386 13.50 10.11 25.11
N ASN A 387 14.22 10.28 26.21
CA ASN A 387 15.59 10.77 26.17
C ASN A 387 16.49 9.67 25.56
N PRO A 388 17.27 9.95 24.50
CA PRO A 388 18.10 8.92 23.85
C PRO A 388 19.21 8.35 24.75
N VAL A 389 19.68 9.14 25.73
CA VAL A 389 20.78 8.76 26.63
C VAL A 389 20.24 7.97 27.82
N THR A 390 19.20 8.47 28.48
CA THR A 390 18.67 7.85 29.71
C THR A 390 17.58 6.81 29.42
N LEU A 391 17.00 6.82 28.22
CA LEU A 391 15.83 6.02 27.81
C LEU A 391 14.58 6.26 28.67
N GLN A 392 14.57 7.35 29.44
CA GLN A 392 13.43 7.76 30.26
C GLN A 392 12.51 8.70 29.47
N LYS A 393 11.23 8.73 29.86
CA LYS A 393 10.25 9.66 29.30
C LYS A 393 10.72 11.10 29.46
N GLN A 394 10.66 11.88 28.38
CA GLN A 394 10.79 13.34 28.49
C GLN A 394 9.45 13.90 28.99
N VAL A 395 9.46 14.51 30.17
CA VAL A 395 8.34 15.31 30.65
C VAL A 395 8.47 16.67 29.99
N PHE A 396 7.65 16.93 28.98
CA PHE A 396 7.41 18.31 28.58
C PHE A 396 6.55 18.91 29.67
N ASN A 397 7.07 19.92 30.38
CA ASN A 397 6.23 20.79 31.18
C ASN A 397 5.25 21.44 30.20
N GLN A 398 4.00 20.96 30.18
CA GLN A 398 2.93 21.57 29.42
C GLN A 398 2.51 22.84 30.16
N ASP A 399 3.25 23.92 29.95
CA ASP A 399 2.74 25.29 30.15
C ASP A 399 2.41 25.86 28.76
N ILE A 400 1.22 25.51 28.24
CA ILE A 400 0.47 26.31 27.26
C ILE A 400 -1.02 26.19 27.59
#